data_AF-A0A2V3IP14-F1
#
_entry.id   AF-A0A2V3IP14-F1
#
_cell.length_a   1.000
_cell.length_b   1.000
_cell.length_c   1.000
_cell.angle_alpha   90.00
_cell.angle_beta   90.00
_cell.angle_gamma   90.00
#
_symmetry.space_group_name_H-M   'P 1'
#
loop_
_entity.id
_entity.type
_entity.pdbx_description
1 polymer ?
#
loop_
_entity_poly.entity_id
_entity_poly.type
_entity_poly.pdbx_seq_one_letter_code
_entity_poly.pdbx_strand_id
1 'polypeptide(L)'
;MPDVYDVDFEDERALLTKDAQVRRRYLRIFNKRRDDFESDLQYDNYLEMVEELIFKLVNNVDLVQTRAFIDKYRRDNQDLIARNQAKKADDDRTEAERVAIAERQRLAKLAQLRQQDDILEEQRRMQRRQEEAEQLLRIQKGDEAVARLRKRREKANRKKRKKEAAAAAAAKEQEQRSRMALIPVRPTYPNPPPAPIGVGNVSLDQRPQQRTDDRSRELRNRAAAAAGFRQRLVYQRALLEFEQSLHFAALQHGAG
;
A
#
# COMPACT_ATOMS: atom_id res chain seq x y z
N MET A 1 65.03 7.50 7.43
CA MET A 1 63.76 6.79 7.64
C MET A 1 62.84 7.12 6.48
N PRO A 2 62.85 6.36 5.37
CA PRO A 2 61.77 6.38 4.37
C PRO A 2 60.83 5.19 4.66
N ASP A 3 59.53 5.18 4.44
CA ASP A 3 58.62 6.12 3.81
C ASP A 3 57.30 6.10 4.59
N VAL A 4 56.66 7.26 4.63
CA VAL A 4 55.25 7.37 5.00
C VAL A 4 54.48 6.66 3.89
N TYR A 5 53.71 5.63 4.24
CA TYR A 5 52.80 4.97 3.31
C TYR A 5 51.81 6.00 2.78
N ASP A 6 52.09 6.58 1.60
CA ASP A 6 51.08 7.17 0.75
C ASP A 6 50.17 6.02 0.32
N VAL A 7 49.07 5.86 1.06
CA VAL A 7 48.01 4.93 0.70
C VAL A 7 47.34 5.51 -0.53
N ASP A 8 47.70 5.00 -1.71
CA ASP A 8 47.15 5.41 -2.99
C ASP A 8 45.65 5.02 -3.09
N PHE A 9 44.79 5.88 -2.54
CA PHE A 9 43.33 5.73 -2.56
C PHE A 9 42.75 5.60 -3.99
N GLU A 10 43.49 6.05 -5.00
CA GLU A 10 43.10 5.92 -6.41
C GLU A 10 43.11 4.46 -6.88
N ASP A 11 44.09 3.67 -6.43
CA ASP A 11 44.22 2.26 -6.78
C ASP A 11 43.11 1.42 -6.13
N GLU A 12 42.76 1.72 -4.87
CA GLU A 12 41.63 1.07 -4.19
C GLU A 12 40.30 1.36 -4.91
N ARG A 13 40.07 2.61 -5.33
CA ARG A 13 38.85 2.98 -6.06
C ARG A 13 38.79 2.31 -7.43
N ALA A 14 39.93 2.19 -8.12
CA ALA A 14 40.01 1.48 -9.39
C ALA A 14 39.70 -0.02 -9.23
N LEU A 15 40.25 -0.65 -8.19
CA LEU A 15 39.97 -2.05 -7.84
C LEU A 15 38.51 -2.28 -7.50
N LEU A 16 37.90 -1.44 -6.66
CA LEU A 16 36.48 -1.52 -6.34
C LEU A 16 35.58 -1.34 -7.57
N THR A 17 35.97 -0.43 -8.47
CA THR A 17 35.22 -0.23 -9.72
C THR A 17 35.33 -1.46 -10.63
N LYS A 18 36.52 -2.05 -10.75
CA LYS A 18 36.76 -3.28 -11.51
C LYS A 18 35.95 -4.44 -10.92
N ASP A 19 36.02 -4.64 -9.61
CA ASP A 19 35.25 -5.65 -8.88
C ASP A 19 33.75 -5.49 -9.11
N ALA A 20 33.21 -4.27 -8.94
CA ALA A 20 31.80 -3.99 -9.19
C ALA A 20 31.37 -4.25 -10.65
N GLN A 21 32.26 -4.06 -11.63
CA GLN A 21 31.98 -4.39 -13.03
C GLN A 21 31.98 -5.90 -13.27
N VAL A 22 33.00 -6.61 -12.76
CA VAL A 22 33.14 -8.07 -12.89
C VAL A 22 31.97 -8.76 -12.18
N ARG A 23 31.69 -8.43 -10.92
CA ARG A 23 30.57 -8.97 -10.15
C ARG A 23 29.24 -8.75 -10.87
N ARG A 24 28.95 -7.54 -11.36
CA ARG A 24 27.73 -7.26 -12.14
C ARG A 24 27.62 -8.10 -13.41
N ARG A 25 28.74 -8.37 -14.09
CA ARG A 25 28.74 -9.17 -15.31
C ARG A 25 28.44 -10.64 -15.02
N TYR A 26 29.10 -11.23 -14.04
CA TYR A 26 29.04 -12.67 -13.80
C TYR A 26 27.86 -13.09 -12.92
N LEU A 27 27.36 -12.24 -12.02
CA LEU A 27 26.11 -12.52 -11.29
C LEU A 27 24.87 -12.62 -12.21
N ARG A 28 24.93 -12.07 -13.43
CA ARG A 28 23.87 -12.29 -14.44
C ARG A 28 23.84 -13.73 -14.96
N ILE A 29 24.98 -14.42 -14.91
CA ILE A 29 25.14 -15.83 -15.31
C ILE A 29 24.89 -16.72 -14.09
N PHE A 30 25.46 -16.37 -12.94
CA PHE A 30 25.29 -17.09 -11.67
C PHE A 30 24.04 -16.63 -10.92
N ASN A 31 22.87 -16.81 -11.53
CA ASN A 31 21.60 -16.28 -11.04
C ASN A 31 20.68 -17.32 -10.37
N LYS A 32 21.24 -18.41 -9.83
CA LYS A 32 20.49 -19.34 -8.98
C LYS A 32 20.09 -18.65 -7.67
N ARG A 33 18.85 -18.86 -7.23
CA ARG A 33 18.31 -18.35 -5.97
C ARG A 33 18.37 -19.44 -4.92
N ARG A 34 18.19 -19.05 -3.65
CA ARG A 34 18.09 -19.97 -2.53
C ARG A 34 17.07 -21.10 -2.77
N ASP A 35 15.95 -20.79 -3.41
CA ASP A 35 14.88 -21.76 -3.72
C ASP A 35 15.30 -22.85 -4.73
N ASP A 36 16.42 -22.66 -5.44
CA ASP A 36 16.93 -23.63 -6.43
C ASP A 36 17.79 -24.74 -5.79
N PHE A 37 17.95 -24.74 -4.45
CA PHE A 37 18.79 -25.68 -3.71
C PHE A 37 17.99 -26.43 -2.64
N GLU A 38 18.38 -27.68 -2.39
CA GLU A 38 17.72 -28.53 -1.40
C GLU A 38 18.11 -28.17 0.05
N SER A 39 19.30 -27.60 0.22
CA SER A 39 19.88 -27.29 1.53
C SER A 39 20.60 -25.94 1.50
N ASP A 40 20.35 -25.12 2.52
CA ASP A 40 21.45 -24.80 3.43
C ASP A 40 22.82 -24.46 2.83
N LEU A 41 23.69 -25.38 3.23
CA LEU A 41 25.08 -25.56 2.85
C LEU A 41 25.31 -25.59 1.33
N GLN A 42 24.40 -26.11 0.52
CA GLN A 42 24.61 -26.15 -0.93
C GLN A 42 24.52 -24.75 -1.54
N TYR A 43 23.60 -23.94 -1.03
CA TYR A 43 23.48 -22.54 -1.44
C TYR A 43 24.71 -21.74 -0.98
N ASP A 44 25.15 -21.92 0.25
CA ASP A 44 26.34 -21.25 0.78
C ASP A 44 27.61 -21.63 0.02
N ASN A 45 27.83 -22.93 -0.23
CA ASN A 45 28.95 -23.41 -1.05
C ASN A 45 28.91 -22.85 -2.48
N TYR A 46 27.71 -22.70 -3.05
CA TYR A 46 27.53 -22.09 -4.36
C TYR A 46 27.90 -20.60 -4.34
N LEU A 47 27.52 -19.85 -3.31
CA LEU A 47 27.90 -18.44 -3.16
C LEU A 47 29.42 -18.30 -2.99
N GLU A 48 30.04 -19.15 -2.19
CA GLU A 48 31.49 -19.17 -2.00
C GLU A 48 32.21 -19.45 -3.33
N MET A 49 31.78 -20.46 -4.08
CA MET A 49 32.31 -20.76 -5.41
C MET A 49 32.19 -19.55 -6.36
N VAL A 50 31.07 -18.84 -6.35
CA VAL A 50 30.86 -17.66 -7.20
C VAL A 50 31.82 -16.52 -6.81
N GLU A 51 32.00 -16.25 -5.51
CA GLU A 51 32.94 -15.23 -5.03
C GLU A 51 34.39 -15.61 -5.30
N GLU A 52 34.77 -16.89 -5.20
CA GLU A 52 36.11 -17.35 -5.58
C GLU A 52 36.39 -17.10 -7.07
N LEU A 53 35.42 -17.38 -7.95
CA LEU A 53 35.54 -17.11 -9.38
C LEU A 53 35.67 -15.61 -9.66
N ILE A 54 34.89 -14.76 -8.98
CA ILE A 54 34.98 -13.30 -9.09
C ILE A 54 36.34 -12.80 -8.62
N PHE A 55 36.82 -13.29 -7.47
CA PHE A 55 38.12 -12.93 -6.92
C PHE A 55 39.26 -13.27 -7.90
N LYS A 56 39.26 -14.47 -8.49
CA LYS A 56 40.22 -14.87 -9.52
C LYS A 56 40.19 -13.91 -10.73
N LEU A 57 39.00 -13.52 -11.17
CA LEU A 57 38.82 -12.60 -12.31
C LEU A 57 39.28 -11.16 -12.00
N VAL A 58 39.05 -10.67 -10.79
CA VAL A 58 39.48 -9.32 -10.37
C VAL A 58 40.99 -9.25 -10.23
N ASN A 59 41.61 -10.28 -9.67
CA ASN A 59 43.06 -10.35 -9.44
C ASN A 59 43.84 -10.91 -10.63
N ASN A 60 43.17 -11.22 -11.73
CA ASN A 60 43.75 -11.80 -12.95
C ASN A 60 44.49 -13.14 -12.72
N VAL A 61 44.02 -13.95 -11.77
CA VAL A 61 44.56 -15.28 -11.46
C VAL A 61 43.80 -16.35 -12.25
N ASP A 62 44.51 -17.32 -12.85
CA ASP A 62 43.94 -18.49 -13.54
C ASP A 62 42.82 -18.19 -14.56
N LEU A 63 42.92 -17.04 -15.25
CA LEU A 63 41.88 -16.53 -16.14
C LEU A 63 41.39 -17.53 -17.19
N VAL A 64 42.29 -18.37 -17.73
CA VAL A 64 41.96 -19.36 -18.77
C VAL A 64 41.03 -20.43 -18.20
N GLN A 65 41.39 -21.00 -17.05
CA GLN A 65 40.60 -22.05 -16.41
C GLN A 65 39.27 -21.51 -15.91
N THR A 66 39.29 -20.34 -15.26
CA THR A 66 38.08 -19.68 -14.75
C THR A 66 37.11 -19.33 -15.86
N ARG A 67 37.58 -18.78 -16.99
CA ARG A 67 36.73 -18.47 -18.14
C ARG A 67 36.17 -19.74 -18.80
N ALA A 68 36.98 -20.78 -18.94
CA ALA A 68 36.52 -22.06 -19.49
C ALA A 68 35.41 -22.69 -18.62
N PHE A 69 35.56 -22.63 -17.29
CA PHE A 69 34.54 -23.08 -16.36
C PHE A 69 33.24 -22.28 -16.51
N ILE A 70 33.34 -20.95 -16.57
CA ILE A 70 32.17 -20.07 -16.73
C ILE A 70 31.46 -20.31 -18.05
N ASP A 71 32.20 -20.48 -19.15
CA ASP A 71 31.61 -20.76 -20.46
C ASP A 71 30.91 -22.11 -20.49
N LYS A 72 31.49 -23.14 -19.85
CA LYS A 72 30.83 -24.44 -19.67
C LYS A 72 29.55 -24.28 -18.86
N TYR A 73 29.63 -23.64 -17.69
CA TYR A 73 28.47 -23.40 -16.83
C TYR A 73 27.35 -22.65 -17.57
N ARG A 74 27.70 -21.62 -18.34
CA ARG A 74 26.76 -20.82 -19.14
C ARG A 74 26.03 -21.68 -20.17
N ARG A 75 26.74 -22.58 -20.86
CA ARG A 75 26.14 -23.49 -21.85
C ARG A 75 25.23 -24.50 -21.17
N ASP A 76 25.70 -25.12 -20.09
CA ASP A 76 24.97 -26.17 -19.39
C ASP A 76 23.70 -25.63 -18.68
N ASN A 77 23.70 -24.35 -18.28
CA ASN A 77 22.62 -23.73 -17.51
C ASN A 77 21.84 -22.65 -18.28
N GLN A 78 21.99 -22.55 -19.61
CA GLN A 78 21.41 -21.45 -20.40
C GLN A 78 19.90 -21.26 -20.16
N ASP A 79 19.13 -22.35 -20.17
CA ASP A 79 17.68 -22.30 -19.99
C ASP A 79 17.27 -21.90 -18.57
N LEU A 80 18.06 -22.31 -17.57
CA LEU A 80 17.83 -21.95 -16.17
C LEU A 80 18.13 -20.47 -15.95
N ILE A 81 19.22 -19.98 -16.56
CA ILE A 81 19.60 -18.56 -16.52
C ILE A 81 18.48 -17.71 -17.14
N ALA A 82 17.99 -18.07 -18.33
CA ALA A 82 16.93 -17.33 -19.00
C ALA A 82 15.63 -17.30 -18.18
N ARG A 83 15.23 -18.44 -17.59
CA ARG A 83 14.06 -18.51 -16.70
C ARG A 83 14.20 -17.63 -15.47
N ASN A 84 15.35 -17.67 -14.80
CA ASN A 84 15.59 -16.86 -13.60
C ASN A 84 15.67 -15.35 -13.93
N GLN A 85 16.20 -14.98 -15.10
CA GLN A 85 16.18 -13.60 -15.57
C GLN A 85 14.76 -13.10 -15.85
N ALA A 86 13.92 -13.92 -16.50
CA ALA A 86 12.52 -13.58 -16.75
C ALA A 86 11.74 -13.41 -15.44
N LYS A 87 11.93 -14.34 -14.48
CA LYS A 87 11.31 -14.26 -13.16
C LYS A 87 11.73 -12.99 -12.41
N LYS A 88 13.03 -12.65 -12.42
CA LYS A 88 13.52 -11.41 -11.81
C LYS A 88 12.90 -10.17 -12.47
N ALA A 89 12.80 -10.14 -13.80
CA ALA A 89 12.23 -9.01 -14.51
C ALA A 89 10.73 -8.82 -14.19
N ASP A 90 9.99 -9.91 -14.01
CA ASP A 90 8.59 -9.86 -13.57
C ASP A 90 8.47 -9.38 -12.12
N ASP A 91 9.29 -9.93 -11.21
CA ASP A 91 9.39 -9.48 -9.82
C ASP A 91 9.67 -7.97 -9.74
N ASP A 92 10.71 -7.49 -10.45
CA ASP A 92 11.10 -6.07 -10.51
C ASP A 92 9.95 -5.20 -11.05
N ARG A 93 9.23 -5.67 -12.07
CA ARG A 93 8.09 -4.95 -12.66
C ARG A 93 6.93 -4.84 -11.67
N THR A 94 6.56 -5.94 -11.01
CA THR A 94 5.46 -5.93 -10.03
C THR A 94 5.78 -5.04 -8.83
N GLU A 95 7.03 -4.99 -8.41
CA GLU A 95 7.48 -4.09 -7.35
C GLU A 95 7.41 -2.62 -7.80
N ALA A 96 7.90 -2.31 -9.00
CA ALA A 96 7.79 -0.96 -9.56
C ALA A 96 6.32 -0.49 -9.68
N GLU A 97 5.42 -1.37 -10.13
CA GLU A 97 3.98 -1.08 -10.20
C GLU A 97 3.39 -0.81 -8.81
N ARG A 98 3.78 -1.59 -7.78
CA ARG A 98 3.34 -1.35 -6.38
C ARG A 98 3.81 0.01 -5.86
N VAL A 99 5.07 0.37 -6.11
CA VAL A 99 5.63 1.66 -5.71
C VAL A 99 4.90 2.80 -6.39
N ALA A 100 4.63 2.68 -7.70
CA ALA A 100 3.91 3.70 -8.46
C ALA A 100 2.46 3.88 -7.97
N ILE A 101 1.76 2.79 -7.62
CA ILE A 101 0.41 2.86 -7.04
C ILE A 101 0.46 3.56 -5.68
N ALA A 102 1.41 3.20 -4.81
CA ALA A 102 1.55 3.81 -3.48
C ALA A 102 1.86 5.31 -3.59
N GLU A 103 2.75 5.70 -4.51
CA GLU A 103 3.07 7.10 -4.78
C GLU A 103 1.85 7.87 -5.28
N ARG A 104 1.10 7.30 -6.24
CA ARG A 104 -0.13 7.91 -6.75
C ARG A 104 -1.17 8.12 -5.65
N GLN A 105 -1.34 7.14 -4.76
CA GLN A 105 -2.24 7.25 -3.61
C GLN A 105 -1.79 8.35 -2.65
N ARG A 106 -0.48 8.44 -2.38
CA ARG A 106 0.10 9.48 -1.53
C ARG A 106 -0.12 10.88 -2.10
N LEU A 107 0.11 11.05 -3.40
CA LEU A 107 -0.12 12.30 -4.12
C LEU A 107 -1.61 12.69 -4.11
N ALA A 108 -2.51 11.74 -4.34
CA ALA A 108 -3.95 11.98 -4.30
C ALA A 108 -4.41 12.44 -2.90
N LYS A 109 -3.90 11.80 -1.84
CA LYS A 109 -4.20 12.21 -0.46
C LYS A 109 -3.66 13.61 -0.14
N LEU A 110 -2.47 13.95 -0.61
CA LEU A 110 -1.90 15.27 -0.45
C LEU A 110 -2.74 16.34 -1.18
N ALA A 111 -3.20 16.04 -2.40
CA ALA A 111 -4.08 16.93 -3.15
C ALA A 111 -5.42 17.16 -2.43
N GLN A 112 -6.01 16.10 -1.85
CA GLN A 112 -7.23 16.22 -1.06
C GLN A 112 -7.06 17.07 0.20
N LEU A 113 -5.91 16.99 0.88
CA LEU A 113 -5.62 17.85 2.03
C LEU A 113 -5.49 19.31 1.61
N ARG A 114 -4.77 19.59 0.53
CA ARG A 114 -4.67 20.96 -0.03
C ARG A 114 -6.03 21.53 -0.37
N GLN A 115 -6.90 20.76 -1.02
CA GLN A 115 -8.27 21.18 -1.31
C GLN A 115 -9.06 21.50 -0.04
N GLN A 116 -8.90 20.72 1.02
CA GLN A 116 -9.56 20.99 2.30
C GLN A 116 -9.04 22.28 2.94
N ASP A 117 -7.73 22.49 2.91
CA ASP A 117 -7.10 23.71 3.44
C ASP A 117 -7.57 24.96 2.67
N ASP A 118 -7.63 24.89 1.33
CA ASP A 118 -8.13 25.97 0.48
C ASP A 118 -9.59 26.31 0.81
N ILE A 119 -10.45 25.28 0.95
CA ILE A 119 -11.86 25.47 1.33
C ILE A 119 -11.97 26.11 2.73
N LEU A 120 -11.17 25.67 3.69
CA LEU A 120 -11.16 26.24 5.05
C LEU A 120 -10.68 27.70 5.03
N GLU A 121 -9.68 28.03 4.21
CA GLU A 121 -9.18 29.39 4.07
C GLU A 121 -10.23 30.31 3.44
N GLU A 122 -10.92 29.85 2.39
CA GLU A 122 -12.02 30.59 1.78
C GLU A 122 -13.16 30.83 2.78
N GLN A 123 -13.52 29.84 3.59
CA GLN A 123 -14.53 30.01 4.64
C GLN A 123 -14.11 31.08 5.66
N ARG A 124 -12.85 31.08 6.10
CA ARG A 124 -12.32 32.10 7.00
C ARG A 124 -12.33 33.49 6.35
N ARG A 125 -11.95 33.60 5.07
CA ARG A 125 -12.03 34.86 4.30
C ARG A 125 -13.46 35.36 4.21
N MET A 126 -14.42 34.47 3.97
CA MET A 126 -15.84 34.80 3.92
C MET A 126 -16.41 35.21 5.28
N GLN A 127 -15.97 34.58 6.37
CA GLN A 127 -16.35 34.99 7.73
C GLN A 127 -15.86 36.40 8.05
N ARG A 128 -14.57 36.70 7.78
CA ARG A 128 -14.02 38.05 7.95
C ARG A 128 -14.82 39.11 7.17
N ARG A 129 -15.10 38.86 5.89
CA ARG A 129 -15.94 39.76 5.07
C ARG A 129 -17.34 39.96 5.63
N GLN A 130 -17.93 38.92 6.23
CA GLN A 130 -19.26 39.03 6.85
C GLN A 130 -19.21 39.85 8.13
N GLU A 131 -18.20 39.64 8.97
CA GLU A 131 -17.99 40.42 10.19
C GLU A 131 -17.75 41.90 9.87
N GLU A 132 -16.90 42.19 8.90
CA GLU A 132 -16.67 43.56 8.40
C GLU A 132 -17.97 44.20 7.87
N ALA A 133 -18.76 43.47 7.08
CA ALA A 133 -20.04 43.97 6.57
C ALA A 133 -21.06 44.22 7.70
N GLU A 134 -21.11 43.36 8.72
CA GLU A 134 -21.95 43.56 9.90
C GLU A 134 -21.48 44.78 10.72
N GLN A 135 -20.17 44.98 10.87
CA GLN A 135 -19.60 46.15 11.55
C GLN A 135 -19.93 47.45 10.80
N LEU A 136 -19.76 47.49 9.47
CA LEU A 136 -20.12 48.65 8.66
C LEU A 136 -21.63 48.97 8.75
N LEU A 137 -22.48 47.94 8.70
CA LEU A 137 -23.92 48.11 8.86
C LEU A 137 -24.27 48.64 10.26
N ARG A 138 -23.57 48.18 11.29
CA ARG A 138 -23.71 48.65 12.67
C ARG A 138 -23.41 50.14 12.78
N ILE A 139 -22.32 50.60 12.16
CA ILE A 139 -21.91 52.01 12.16
C ILE A 139 -22.93 52.88 11.40
N GLN A 140 -23.45 52.41 10.26
CA GLN A 140 -24.37 53.20 9.43
C GLN A 140 -25.82 53.25 9.97
N LYS A 141 -26.34 52.13 10.50
CA LYS A 141 -27.78 51.95 10.79
C LYS A 141 -28.09 51.49 12.21
N GLY A 142 -27.07 51.38 13.07
CA GLY A 142 -27.21 50.97 14.46
C GLY A 142 -27.47 49.47 14.67
N ASP A 143 -27.52 49.07 15.94
CA ASP A 143 -27.54 47.66 16.37
C ASP A 143 -28.84 46.93 15.99
N GLU A 144 -29.96 47.65 15.89
CA GLU A 144 -31.25 47.09 15.48
C GLU A 144 -31.23 46.56 14.04
N ALA A 145 -30.53 47.24 13.13
CA ALA A 145 -30.44 46.84 11.74
C ALA A 145 -29.67 45.52 11.58
N VAL A 146 -28.59 45.34 12.36
CA VAL A 146 -27.79 44.10 12.41
C VAL A 146 -28.63 42.95 12.99
N ALA A 147 -29.38 43.19 14.07
CA ALA A 147 -30.25 42.16 14.67
C ALA A 147 -31.36 41.69 13.71
N ARG A 148 -31.96 42.60 12.94
CA ARG A 148 -32.94 42.26 11.90
C ARG A 148 -32.29 41.46 10.76
N LEU A 149 -31.07 41.79 10.34
CA LEU A 149 -30.32 41.05 9.32
C LEU A 149 -30.02 39.62 9.76
N ARG A 150 -29.53 39.42 10.99
CA ARG A 150 -29.25 38.09 11.56
C ARG A 150 -30.51 37.22 11.62
N LYS A 151 -31.63 37.75 12.13
CA LYS A 151 -32.93 37.04 12.14
C LYS A 151 -33.39 36.65 10.73
N ARG A 152 -33.19 37.51 9.74
CA ARG A 152 -33.54 37.21 8.33
C ARG A 152 -32.64 36.11 7.76
N ARG A 153 -31.33 36.16 8.02
CA ARG A 153 -30.34 35.15 7.62
C ARG A 153 -30.63 33.79 8.25
N GLU A 154 -30.96 33.74 9.53
CA GLU A 154 -31.31 32.52 10.24
C GLU A 154 -32.58 31.87 9.69
N LYS A 155 -33.65 32.67 9.44
CA LYS A 155 -34.87 32.19 8.79
C LYS A 155 -34.59 31.65 7.38
N ALA A 156 -33.73 32.31 6.61
CA ALA A 156 -33.33 31.85 5.28
C ALA A 156 -32.51 30.55 5.36
N ASN A 157 -31.56 30.43 6.29
CA ASN A 157 -30.76 29.23 6.50
C ASN A 157 -31.61 28.05 6.97
N ARG A 158 -32.58 28.27 7.86
CA ARG A 158 -33.54 27.24 8.29
C ARG A 158 -34.40 26.76 7.12
N LYS A 159 -34.84 27.66 6.23
CA LYS A 159 -35.55 27.28 5.00
C LYS A 159 -34.65 26.48 4.05
N LYS A 160 -33.38 26.88 3.87
CA LYS A 160 -32.40 26.14 3.06
C LYS A 160 -32.15 24.73 3.60
N ARG A 161 -31.81 24.61 4.89
CA ARG A 161 -31.61 23.30 5.55
C ARG A 161 -32.82 22.38 5.44
N LYS A 162 -34.04 22.92 5.58
CA LYS A 162 -35.28 22.14 5.38
C LYS A 162 -35.43 21.65 3.93
N LYS A 163 -35.11 22.48 2.94
CA LYS A 163 -35.13 22.08 1.52
C LYS A 163 -34.05 21.05 1.19
N GLU A 164 -32.84 21.23 1.71
CA GLU A 164 -31.72 20.29 1.54
C GLU A 164 -32.02 18.94 2.20
N ALA A 165 -32.59 18.95 3.41
CA ALA A 165 -33.02 17.72 4.09
C ALA A 165 -34.14 17.00 3.34
N ALA A 166 -35.12 17.73 2.79
CA ALA A 166 -36.18 17.16 1.96
C ALA A 166 -35.63 16.58 0.65
N ALA A 167 -34.68 17.27 0.00
CA ALA A 167 -34.01 16.80 -1.21
C ALA A 167 -33.15 15.55 -0.94
N ALA A 168 -32.41 15.52 0.17
CA ALA A 168 -31.63 14.35 0.58
C ALA A 168 -32.52 13.15 0.94
N ALA A 169 -33.69 13.38 1.56
CA ALA A 169 -34.66 12.33 1.83
C ALA A 169 -35.26 11.77 0.52
N ALA A 170 -35.63 12.64 -0.42
CA ALA A 170 -36.12 12.22 -1.73
C ALA A 170 -35.06 11.45 -2.55
N ALA A 171 -33.80 11.88 -2.52
CA ALA A 171 -32.70 11.19 -3.18
C ALA A 171 -32.45 9.79 -2.59
N LYS A 172 -32.49 9.65 -1.26
CA LYS A 172 -32.40 8.34 -0.58
C LYS A 172 -33.58 7.44 -0.92
N GLU A 173 -34.80 7.98 -1.00
CA GLU A 173 -35.98 7.23 -1.40
C GLU A 173 -35.87 6.76 -2.86
N GLN A 174 -35.36 7.61 -3.75
CA GLN A 174 -35.10 7.25 -5.15
C GLN A 174 -34.01 6.18 -5.28
N GLU A 175 -32.94 6.25 -4.48
CA GLU A 175 -31.90 5.23 -4.41
C GLU A 175 -32.47 3.90 -3.90
N GLN A 176 -33.28 3.91 -2.83
CA GLN A 176 -33.96 2.72 -2.32
C GLN A 176 -34.95 2.13 -3.32
N ARG A 177 -35.75 2.95 -4.00
CA ARG A 177 -36.65 2.51 -5.08
C ARG A 177 -35.89 1.90 -6.25
N SER A 178 -34.76 2.50 -6.66
CA SER A 178 -33.92 1.95 -7.73
C SER A 178 -33.28 0.61 -7.33
N ARG A 179 -32.90 0.45 -6.05
CA ARG A 179 -32.43 -0.83 -5.48
C ARG A 179 -33.54 -1.89 -5.42
N MET A 180 -34.78 -1.50 -5.09
CA MET A 180 -35.92 -2.42 -5.04
C MET A 180 -36.51 -2.74 -6.43
N ALA A 181 -36.36 -1.86 -7.42
CA ALA A 181 -36.74 -2.12 -8.80
C ALA A 181 -35.78 -3.10 -9.50
N LEU A 182 -34.59 -3.33 -8.92
CA LEU A 182 -33.61 -4.33 -9.37
C LEU A 182 -33.86 -5.74 -8.79
N ILE A 183 -35.08 -6.05 -8.31
CA ILE A 183 -35.44 -7.43 -7.98
C ILE A 183 -35.54 -8.22 -9.30
N PRO A 184 -34.68 -9.22 -9.56
CA PRO A 184 -34.85 -10.07 -10.73
C PRO A 184 -36.17 -10.83 -10.59
N VAL A 185 -37.03 -10.72 -11.62
CA VAL A 185 -38.27 -11.49 -11.73
C VAL A 185 -37.93 -12.96 -11.49
N ARG A 186 -38.43 -13.54 -10.39
CA ARG A 186 -38.30 -14.99 -10.17
C ARG A 186 -39.13 -15.67 -11.26
N PRO A 187 -38.53 -16.48 -12.16
CA PRO A 187 -39.30 -17.23 -13.14
C PRO A 187 -40.28 -18.14 -12.39
N THR A 188 -41.56 -17.99 -12.65
CA THR A 188 -42.61 -18.87 -12.12
C THR A 188 -42.54 -20.19 -12.86
N TYR A 189 -42.01 -21.21 -12.19
CA TYR A 189 -42.08 -22.58 -12.71
C TYR A 189 -43.47 -23.17 -12.44
N PRO A 190 -44.07 -23.88 -13.41
CA PRO A 190 -45.26 -24.68 -13.16
C PRO A 190 -44.95 -25.75 -12.11
N ASN A 191 -45.87 -25.94 -11.16
CA ASN A 191 -45.77 -26.92 -10.08
C ASN A 191 -46.55 -28.20 -10.50
N PRO A 192 -46.02 -29.43 -10.30
CA PRO A 192 -44.68 -29.76 -9.79
C PRO A 192 -43.58 -29.60 -10.86
N PRO A 193 -42.32 -29.35 -10.45
CA PRO A 193 -41.20 -29.19 -11.37
C PRO A 193 -40.95 -30.48 -12.18
N PRO A 194 -40.48 -30.39 -13.44
CA PRO A 194 -40.17 -31.56 -14.26
C PRO A 194 -39.10 -32.41 -13.55
N ALA A 195 -39.34 -33.73 -13.53
CA ALA A 195 -38.45 -34.68 -12.86
C ALA A 195 -37.03 -34.60 -13.45
N PRO A 196 -35.97 -34.59 -12.61
CA PRO A 196 -34.60 -34.53 -13.09
C PRO A 196 -34.28 -35.80 -13.90
N ILE A 197 -33.72 -35.61 -15.09
CA ILE A 197 -33.17 -36.70 -15.91
C ILE A 197 -32.07 -37.37 -15.09
N GLY A 198 -32.20 -38.68 -14.89
CA GLY A 198 -31.32 -39.47 -14.04
C GLY A 198 -29.88 -39.49 -14.56
N VAL A 199 -29.04 -38.61 -14.01
CA VAL A 199 -27.59 -38.79 -13.96
C VAL A 199 -27.28 -39.62 -12.71
N GLY A 200 -26.64 -40.77 -12.93
CA GLY A 200 -26.37 -41.77 -11.92
C GLY A 200 -25.68 -41.20 -10.67
N ASN A 201 -26.18 -41.64 -9.52
CA ASN A 201 -25.53 -41.74 -8.21
C ASN A 201 -24.44 -40.70 -7.93
N VAL A 202 -24.82 -39.44 -7.75
CA VAL A 202 -24.03 -38.49 -6.96
C VAL A 202 -24.74 -38.31 -5.63
N SER A 203 -24.14 -38.81 -4.55
CA SER A 203 -24.64 -38.67 -3.19
C SER A 203 -24.91 -37.21 -2.85
N LEU A 204 -26.17 -36.91 -2.52
CA LEU A 204 -26.69 -35.57 -2.27
C LEU A 204 -26.35 -35.10 -0.86
N ASP A 205 -25.08 -34.87 -0.53
CA ASP A 205 -24.73 -34.16 0.70
C ASP A 205 -23.36 -33.43 0.67
N GLN A 206 -23.17 -32.61 -0.36
CA GLN A 206 -22.04 -31.66 -0.42
C GLN A 206 -22.50 -30.23 -0.68
N ARG A 207 -23.54 -29.77 0.03
CA ARG A 207 -23.63 -28.33 0.27
C ARG A 207 -22.60 -28.02 1.35
N PRO A 208 -21.63 -27.12 1.14
CA PRO A 208 -20.83 -26.63 2.25
C PRO A 208 -21.81 -25.92 3.17
N GLN A 209 -22.16 -26.57 4.28
CA GLN A 209 -22.74 -25.87 5.41
C GLN A 209 -21.77 -24.71 5.67
N GLN A 210 -22.28 -23.48 5.73
CA GLN A 210 -21.51 -22.35 6.24
C GLN A 210 -21.27 -22.63 7.73
N ARG A 211 -20.31 -23.52 7.97
CA ARG A 211 -19.70 -23.74 9.26
C ARG A 211 -19.06 -22.41 9.57
N THR A 212 -19.53 -21.76 10.61
CA THR A 212 -18.90 -20.59 11.20
C THR A 212 -17.55 -21.06 11.74
N ASP A 213 -16.60 -21.30 10.84
CA ASP A 213 -15.33 -21.89 11.15
C ASP A 213 -14.49 -20.85 11.88
N ASP A 214 -14.23 -21.08 13.17
CA ASP A 214 -13.17 -20.43 13.94
C ASP A 214 -11.82 -20.47 13.20
N ARG A 215 -11.64 -21.44 12.29
CA ARG A 215 -10.53 -21.54 11.33
C ARG A 215 -10.36 -20.31 10.45
N SER A 216 -11.45 -19.61 10.11
CA SER A 216 -11.42 -18.36 9.33
C SER A 216 -10.86 -17.20 10.14
N ARG A 217 -11.10 -17.18 11.46
CA ARG A 217 -10.46 -16.22 12.38
C ARG A 217 -8.97 -16.54 12.55
N GLU A 218 -8.63 -17.81 12.70
CA GLU A 218 -7.24 -18.26 12.79
C GLU A 218 -6.43 -17.96 11.54
N LEU A 219 -7.00 -18.16 10.35
CA LEU A 219 -6.35 -17.82 9.08
C LEU A 219 -6.20 -16.31 8.90
N ARG A 220 -7.19 -15.50 9.32
CA ARG A 220 -7.07 -14.02 9.35
C ARG A 220 -5.99 -13.57 10.35
N ASN A 221 -5.91 -14.22 11.52
CA ASN A 221 -4.88 -13.94 12.53
C ASN A 221 -3.49 -14.39 12.09
N ARG A 222 -3.39 -15.50 11.34
CA ARG A 222 -2.13 -16.03 10.80
C ARG A 222 -1.66 -15.21 9.59
N ALA A 223 -2.57 -14.74 8.75
CA ALA A 223 -2.28 -13.77 7.69
C ALA A 223 -1.86 -12.40 8.26
N ALA A 224 -2.47 -11.95 9.35
CA ALA A 224 -2.04 -10.75 10.07
C ALA A 224 -0.63 -10.93 10.69
N ALA A 225 -0.33 -12.11 11.25
CA ALA A 225 1.00 -12.44 11.76
C ALA A 225 2.08 -12.52 10.66
N ALA A 226 1.73 -13.01 9.46
CA ALA A 226 2.63 -13.06 8.31
C ALA A 226 2.95 -11.68 7.72
N ALA A 227 2.04 -10.71 7.85
CA ALA A 227 2.26 -9.30 7.52
C ALA A 227 2.98 -8.51 8.64
N GLY A 228 3.44 -9.18 9.71
CA GLY A 228 4.11 -8.56 10.87
C GLY A 228 3.17 -7.92 11.91
N PHE A 229 1.84 -8.00 11.70
CA PHE A 229 0.84 -7.39 12.57
C PHE A 229 0.18 -8.43 13.47
N ARG A 230 0.74 -8.65 14.67
CA ARG A 230 0.01 -9.39 15.71
C ARG A 230 -1.04 -8.47 16.33
N GLN A 231 -2.31 -8.87 16.29
CA GLN A 231 -3.42 -8.06 16.77
C GLN A 231 -3.29 -7.61 18.25
N ARG A 232 -2.64 -8.42 19.10
CA ARG A 232 -2.28 -8.03 20.48
C ARG A 232 -1.33 -6.83 20.54
N LEU A 233 -0.38 -6.72 19.62
CA LEU A 233 0.57 -5.61 19.55
C LEU A 233 -0.09 -4.34 19.02
N VAL A 234 -1.08 -4.46 18.14
CA VAL A 234 -1.86 -3.30 17.64
C VAL A 234 -2.63 -2.65 18.78
N TYR A 235 -3.29 -3.44 19.63
CA TYR A 235 -4.00 -2.91 20.79
C TYR A 235 -3.04 -2.34 21.85
N GLN A 236 -1.91 -3.00 22.12
CA GLN A 236 -0.91 -2.46 23.03
C GLN A 236 -0.32 -1.13 22.53
N ARG A 237 -0.05 -1.01 21.23
CA ARG A 237 0.43 0.23 20.62
C ARG A 237 -0.63 1.32 20.67
N ALA A 238 -1.88 1.01 20.34
CA ALA A 238 -2.98 1.97 20.43
C ALA A 238 -3.21 2.46 21.87
N LEU A 239 -3.08 1.58 22.86
CA LEU A 239 -3.17 1.95 24.29
C LEU A 239 -2.01 2.83 24.72
N LEU A 240 -0.77 2.51 24.31
CA LEU A 240 0.40 3.34 24.59
C LEU A 240 0.31 4.72 23.92
N GLU A 241 -0.12 4.78 22.66
CA GLU A 241 -0.33 6.04 21.94
C GLU A 241 -1.44 6.88 22.58
N PHE A 242 -2.50 6.22 23.07
CA PHE A 242 -3.56 6.87 23.83
C PHE A 242 -3.05 7.43 25.17
N GLU A 243 -2.28 6.66 25.94
CA GLU A 243 -1.68 7.11 27.20
C GLU A 243 -0.70 8.28 26.99
N GLN A 244 0.13 8.22 25.95
CA GLN A 244 1.01 9.32 25.58
C GLN A 244 0.23 10.59 25.19
N SER A 245 -0.90 10.44 24.50
CA SER A 245 -1.77 11.57 24.16
C SER A 245 -2.41 12.21 25.38
N LEU A 246 -2.78 11.41 26.39
CA LEU A 246 -3.31 11.91 27.67
C LEU A 246 -2.23 12.63 28.46
N HIS A 247 -0.99 12.11 28.46
CA HIS A 247 0.14 12.74 29.13
C HIS A 247 0.53 14.08 28.48
N PHE A 248 0.44 14.16 27.15
CA PHE A 248 0.66 15.40 26.39
C PHE A 248 -0.46 16.43 26.62
N ALA A 249 -1.72 15.98 26.69
CA ALA A 249 -2.86 16.84 27.02
C ALA A 249 -2.80 17.37 28.46
N ALA A 250 -2.31 16.57 29.42
CA ALA A 250 -2.10 16.98 30.80
C ALA A 250 -0.99 18.04 30.93
N LEU A 251 0.10 17.92 30.15
CA LEU A 251 1.17 18.92 30.10
C LEU A 251 0.72 20.25 29.48
N GLN A 252 -0.22 20.24 28.53
CA GLN A 252 -0.79 21.46 27.94
C GLN A 252 -1.76 22.21 28.86
N HIS A 253 -2.34 21.54 29.87
CA HIS A 253 -3.29 22.13 30.82
C HIS A 253 -2.71 22.37 32.23
N GLY A 254 -1.46 21.99 32.49
CA GLY A 254 -0.76 22.22 33.77
C GLY A 254 0.21 23.41 33.79
N ALA A 255 0.31 24.20 32.72
CA ALA A 255 1.10 25.43 32.64
C ALA A 255 0.17 26.66 32.59
N GLY A 256 -0.66 26.80 33.62
CA GLY A 256 -1.51 27.96 33.88
C GLY A 256 -1.60 28.20 35.38
#